data_AF-A0A1Q2GXD6-F1
#
_entry.id   AF-A0A1Q2GXD6-F1
#
_cell.length_a   1.000
_cell.length_b   1.000
_cell.length_c   1.000
_cell.angle_alpha   90.00
_cell.angle_beta   90.00
_cell.angle_gamma   90.00
#
_symmetry.space_group_name_H-M   'P 1'
#
loop_
_entity.id
_entity.type
_entity.pdbx_description
1 polymer ?
#
loop_
_entity_poly.entity_id
_entity_poly.type
_entity_poly.pdbx_seq_one_letter_code
_entity_poly.pdbx_strand_id
1 'polypeptide(L)'
;MVNQGIRYGQQGKYNDSLNSCTTLIKQFKDSSNEEIQIRVAKAMGNQSATYGLKKDFFTALKSNSTLLETFHSSDNSEIRNIIADSKASIAELALLYEAPEQVLKRVAEAEKNSEDPQNLAVMQFIRFLLDDKSIEEVFIALNAIPTEMKLKWGFEEIKHYLANFEGQKLQQIQAVVRFFEQHKDIEKLRIELGLKS
;
A
#
# COMPACT_ATOMS: atom_id res chain seq x y z
N MET A 1 -4.00 4.93 9.45
CA MET A 1 -4.69 3.67 9.81
C MET A 1 -3.79 2.45 9.91
N VAL A 2 -2.48 2.66 10.12
CA VAL A 2 -1.44 1.64 10.10
C VAL A 2 -0.85 1.41 11.51
N ASN A 3 -1.32 2.17 12.52
CA ASN A 3 -0.63 2.31 13.81
C ASN A 3 -0.92 1.21 14.85
N GLN A 4 -1.58 0.11 14.49
CA GLN A 4 -1.60 -1.09 15.34
C GLN A 4 -1.20 -2.36 14.59
N GLY A 5 -1.52 -2.49 13.29
CA GLY A 5 -1.01 -3.58 12.45
C GLY A 5 0.53 -3.60 12.36
N ILE A 6 1.18 -2.44 12.20
CA ILE A 6 2.65 -2.39 12.07
C ILE A 6 3.40 -2.74 13.36
N ARG A 7 2.86 -2.43 14.55
CA ARG A 7 3.52 -2.85 15.81
C ARG A 7 3.46 -4.36 16.03
N TYR A 8 2.43 -5.04 15.55
CA TYR A 8 2.31 -6.49 15.67
C TYR A 8 2.99 -7.27 14.55
N GLY A 9 3.03 -6.70 13.32
CA GLY A 9 3.80 -7.26 12.22
C GLY A 9 5.30 -7.33 12.53
N GLN A 10 5.84 -6.29 13.18
CA GLN A 10 7.24 -6.25 13.61
C GLN A 10 7.58 -7.23 14.75
N GLN A 11 6.58 -7.86 15.41
CA GLN A 11 6.80 -8.82 16.52
C GLN A 11 6.46 -10.28 16.15
N GLY A 12 6.15 -10.58 14.89
CA GLY A 12 5.73 -11.93 14.49
C GLY A 12 4.37 -12.37 15.08
N LYS A 13 3.59 -11.43 15.62
CA LYS A 13 2.26 -11.69 16.23
C LYS A 13 1.12 -11.58 15.21
N TYR A 14 1.36 -12.08 13.99
CA TYR A 14 0.40 -12.03 12.91
C TYR A 14 -0.91 -12.75 13.26
N ASN A 15 -0.81 -13.89 13.96
CA ASN A 15 -1.98 -14.67 14.34
C ASN A 15 -2.86 -13.95 15.37
N ASP A 16 -2.27 -13.23 16.33
CA ASP A 16 -3.02 -12.46 17.32
C ASP A 16 -3.78 -11.30 16.66
N SER A 17 -3.12 -10.61 15.70
CA SER A 17 -3.73 -9.56 14.90
C SER A 17 -4.91 -10.07 14.07
N LEU A 18 -4.71 -11.20 13.37
CA LEU A 18 -5.76 -11.85 12.58
C LEU A 18 -6.94 -12.31 13.45
N ASN A 19 -6.67 -12.91 14.62
CA ASN A 19 -7.72 -13.36 15.55
C ASN A 19 -8.56 -12.19 16.07
N SER A 20 -7.90 -11.07 16.40
CA SER A 20 -8.56 -9.86 16.88
C SER A 20 -9.44 -9.24 15.79
N CYS A 21 -8.92 -9.12 14.56
CA CYS A 21 -9.69 -8.63 13.42
C CYS A 21 -10.88 -9.54 13.10
N THR A 22 -10.66 -10.86 13.06
CA THR A 22 -11.71 -11.86 12.78
C THR A 22 -12.85 -11.77 13.80
N THR A 23 -12.51 -11.62 15.08
CA THR A 23 -13.49 -11.49 16.17
C THR A 23 -14.32 -10.22 16.01
N LEU A 24 -13.67 -9.08 15.78
CA LEU A 24 -14.34 -7.79 15.56
C LEU A 24 -15.29 -7.86 14.36
N ILE A 25 -14.82 -8.37 13.22
CA ILE A 25 -15.63 -8.49 12.00
C ILE A 25 -16.84 -9.39 12.25
N LYS A 26 -16.63 -10.58 12.82
CA LYS A 26 -17.72 -11.52 13.08
C LYS A 26 -18.80 -10.93 13.97
N GLN A 27 -18.41 -10.17 14.98
CA GLN A 27 -19.33 -9.59 15.94
C GLN A 27 -20.10 -8.37 15.39
N PHE A 28 -19.47 -7.58 14.52
CA PHE A 28 -19.96 -6.24 14.20
C PHE A 28 -20.21 -5.96 12.72
N LYS A 29 -19.99 -6.92 11.81
CA LYS A 29 -20.16 -6.72 10.35
C LYS A 29 -21.54 -6.17 9.95
N ASP A 30 -22.60 -6.54 10.66
CA ASP A 30 -23.99 -6.16 10.32
C ASP A 30 -24.47 -4.95 11.15
N SER A 31 -23.56 -4.27 11.87
CA SER A 31 -23.90 -3.10 12.68
C SER A 31 -24.37 -1.94 11.80
N SER A 32 -25.46 -1.26 12.15
CA SER A 32 -25.87 -0.03 11.46
C SER A 32 -25.14 1.22 11.95
N ASN A 33 -24.27 1.09 12.96
CA ASN A 33 -23.51 2.22 13.49
C ASN A 33 -22.27 2.49 12.62
N GLU A 34 -22.16 3.70 12.10
CA GLU A 34 -21.11 4.10 11.16
C GLU A 34 -19.69 4.01 11.77
N GLU A 35 -19.49 4.44 13.01
CA GLU A 35 -18.18 4.32 13.67
C GLU A 35 -17.74 2.87 13.84
N ILE A 36 -18.70 1.98 14.10
CA ILE A 36 -18.45 0.53 14.15
C ILE A 36 -18.10 0.00 12.76
N GLN A 37 -18.80 0.44 11.71
CA GLN A 37 -18.51 0.05 10.34
C GLN A 37 -17.12 0.50 9.87
N ILE A 38 -16.68 1.70 10.27
CA ILE A 38 -15.29 2.16 10.06
C ILE A 38 -14.30 1.18 10.72
N ARG A 39 -14.57 0.72 11.94
CA ARG A 39 -13.69 -0.25 12.63
C ARG A 39 -13.69 -1.62 11.95
N VAL A 40 -14.83 -2.07 11.43
CA VAL A 40 -14.94 -3.32 10.65
C VAL A 40 -14.12 -3.21 9.37
N ALA A 41 -14.27 -2.12 8.60
CA ALA A 41 -13.49 -1.86 7.40
C ALA A 41 -11.97 -1.84 7.70
N LYS A 42 -11.55 -1.16 8.77
CA LYS A 42 -10.15 -1.18 9.25
C LYS A 42 -9.66 -2.60 9.52
N ALA A 43 -10.48 -3.42 10.20
CA ALA A 43 -10.11 -4.80 10.51
C ALA A 43 -9.96 -5.65 9.23
N MET A 44 -10.85 -5.51 8.25
CA MET A 44 -10.75 -6.22 6.97
C MET A 44 -9.52 -5.78 6.15
N GLY A 45 -9.24 -4.48 6.10
CA GLY A 45 -8.02 -3.95 5.47
C GLY A 45 -6.74 -4.47 6.13
N ASN A 46 -6.72 -4.49 7.48
CA ASN A 46 -5.59 -5.03 8.24
C ASN A 46 -5.40 -6.54 8.03
N GLN A 47 -6.49 -7.32 7.90
CA GLN A 47 -6.38 -8.75 7.55
C GLN A 47 -5.70 -8.93 6.20
N SER A 48 -6.14 -8.17 5.17
CA SER A 48 -5.52 -8.20 3.84
C SER A 48 -4.02 -7.93 3.91
N ALA A 49 -3.60 -6.85 4.57
CA ALA A 49 -2.19 -6.51 4.72
C ALA A 49 -1.41 -7.59 5.50
N THR A 50 -2.00 -8.13 6.57
CA THR A 50 -1.36 -9.17 7.39
C THR A 50 -1.14 -10.47 6.61
N TYR A 51 -2.08 -10.87 5.75
CA TYR A 51 -1.89 -12.02 4.86
C TYR A 51 -0.81 -11.76 3.80
N GLY A 52 -0.71 -10.53 3.30
CA GLY A 52 0.38 -10.09 2.43
C GLY A 52 1.76 -10.28 3.07
N LEU A 53 1.92 -9.81 4.32
CA LEU A 53 3.14 -10.01 5.12
C LEU A 53 3.47 -11.50 5.35
N LYS A 54 2.44 -12.34 5.47
CA LYS A 54 2.59 -13.81 5.58
C LYS A 54 2.86 -14.49 4.23
N LYS A 55 2.99 -13.73 3.13
CA LYS A 55 3.16 -14.22 1.75
C LYS A 55 2.00 -15.10 1.27
N ASP A 56 0.81 -14.89 1.83
CA ASP A 56 -0.44 -15.56 1.45
C ASP A 56 -1.30 -14.61 0.62
N PHE A 57 -0.91 -14.42 -0.63
CA PHE A 57 -1.54 -13.48 -1.55
C PHE A 57 -2.99 -13.83 -1.86
N PHE A 58 -3.32 -15.11 -2.01
CA PHE A 58 -4.68 -15.54 -2.31
C PHE A 58 -5.64 -15.16 -1.16
N THR A 59 -5.22 -15.38 0.09
CA THR A 59 -6.05 -15.00 1.24
C THR A 59 -6.10 -13.48 1.42
N ALA A 60 -5.01 -12.75 1.12
CA ALA A 60 -5.01 -11.29 1.08
C ALA A 60 -6.03 -10.75 0.06
N LEU A 61 -6.00 -11.25 -1.17
CA LEU A 61 -6.96 -10.89 -2.23
C LEU A 61 -8.41 -11.19 -1.83
N LYS A 62 -8.67 -12.35 -1.22
CA LYS A 62 -10.01 -12.71 -0.75
C LYS A 62 -10.50 -11.74 0.34
N SER A 63 -9.62 -11.37 1.27
CA SER A 63 -9.93 -10.40 2.33
C SER A 63 -10.21 -9.01 1.75
N ASN A 64 -9.40 -8.56 0.79
CA ASN A 64 -9.62 -7.30 0.07
C ASN A 64 -10.96 -7.33 -0.70
N SER A 65 -11.25 -8.41 -1.43
CA SER A 65 -12.51 -8.55 -2.17
C SER A 65 -13.72 -8.47 -1.24
N THR A 66 -13.64 -9.09 -0.06
CA THR A 66 -14.70 -9.01 0.96
C THR A 66 -14.90 -7.58 1.47
N LEU A 67 -13.81 -6.83 1.70
CA LEU A 67 -13.86 -5.41 2.08
C LEU A 67 -14.59 -4.60 0.99
N LEU A 68 -14.21 -4.80 -0.28
CA LEU A 68 -14.81 -4.09 -1.41
C LEU A 68 -16.31 -4.42 -1.51
N GLU A 69 -16.68 -5.69 -1.50
CA GLU A 69 -18.08 -6.12 -1.58
C GLU A 69 -18.93 -5.54 -0.44
N THR A 70 -18.40 -5.55 0.80
CA THR A 70 -19.11 -5.06 1.98
C THR A 70 -19.34 -3.55 1.93
N PHE A 71 -18.38 -2.78 1.41
CA PHE A 71 -18.37 -1.33 1.51
C PHE A 71 -18.42 -0.58 0.16
N HIS A 72 -18.74 -1.27 -0.94
CA HIS A 72 -18.74 -0.68 -2.29
C HIS A 72 -19.65 0.54 -2.44
N SER A 73 -20.74 0.61 -1.66
CA SER A 73 -21.72 1.70 -1.68
C SER A 73 -21.55 2.70 -0.53
N SER A 74 -20.47 2.60 0.24
CA SER A 74 -20.24 3.49 1.38
C SER A 74 -19.78 4.87 0.93
N ASP A 75 -20.54 5.90 1.28
CA ASP A 75 -20.16 7.31 1.06
C ASP A 75 -19.24 7.87 2.15
N ASN A 76 -19.00 7.10 3.23
CA ASN A 76 -18.11 7.50 4.31
C ASN A 76 -16.67 7.63 3.79
N SER A 77 -16.11 8.83 3.92
CA SER A 77 -14.77 9.16 3.39
C SER A 77 -13.66 8.34 4.03
N GLU A 78 -13.75 8.02 5.33
CA GLU A 78 -12.76 7.19 5.99
C GLU A 78 -12.78 5.77 5.43
N ILE A 79 -13.96 5.17 5.26
CA ILE A 79 -14.14 3.85 4.60
C ILE A 79 -13.56 3.85 3.18
N ARG A 80 -13.82 4.91 2.39
CA ARG A 80 -13.24 5.03 1.04
C ARG A 80 -11.72 5.08 1.05
N ASN A 81 -11.12 5.77 2.02
CA ASN A 81 -9.66 5.77 2.19
C ASN A 81 -9.11 4.37 2.54
N ILE A 82 -9.84 3.59 3.35
CA ILE A 82 -9.46 2.20 3.66
C ILE A 82 -9.44 1.34 2.40
N ILE A 83 -10.46 1.50 1.55
CA ILE A 83 -10.57 0.79 0.29
C ILE A 83 -9.41 1.19 -0.64
N ALA A 84 -9.10 2.48 -0.74
CA ALA A 84 -8.00 3.00 -1.54
C ALA A 84 -6.65 2.42 -1.08
N ASP A 85 -6.35 2.51 0.22
CA ASP A 85 -5.14 1.93 0.83
C ASP A 85 -5.03 0.44 0.54
N SER A 86 -6.14 -0.30 0.72
CA SER A 86 -6.14 -1.75 0.52
C SER A 86 -5.92 -2.14 -0.95
N LYS A 87 -6.50 -1.38 -1.91
CA LYS A 87 -6.24 -1.57 -3.35
C LYS A 87 -4.78 -1.31 -3.70
N ALA A 88 -4.20 -0.22 -3.18
CA ALA A 88 -2.79 0.10 -3.38
C ALA A 88 -1.86 -0.99 -2.83
N SER A 89 -2.15 -1.53 -1.63
CA SER A 89 -1.36 -2.62 -1.06
C SER A 89 -1.46 -3.92 -1.87
N ILE A 90 -2.65 -4.23 -2.41
CA ILE A 90 -2.82 -5.38 -3.30
C ILE A 90 -2.07 -5.19 -4.62
N ALA A 91 -2.07 -3.98 -5.19
CA ALA A 91 -1.33 -3.68 -6.42
C ALA A 91 0.19 -3.87 -6.21
N GLU A 92 0.72 -3.46 -5.06
CA GLU A 92 2.11 -3.72 -4.69
C GLU A 92 2.41 -5.22 -4.56
N LEU A 93 1.62 -5.93 -3.77
CA LEU A 93 1.83 -7.38 -3.55
C LEU A 93 1.72 -8.18 -4.84
N ALA A 94 0.90 -7.74 -5.79
CA ALA A 94 0.74 -8.40 -7.09
C ALA A 94 2.05 -8.50 -7.88
N LEU A 95 3.04 -7.63 -7.64
CA LEU A 95 4.39 -7.74 -8.23
C LEU A 95 5.04 -9.11 -8.00
N LEU A 96 4.69 -9.80 -6.92
CA LEU A 96 5.26 -11.10 -6.56
C LEU A 96 4.53 -12.29 -7.20
N TYR A 97 3.29 -12.11 -7.65
CA TYR A 97 2.38 -13.23 -7.93
C TYR A 97 1.66 -13.15 -9.27
N GLU A 98 1.58 -11.97 -9.88
CA GLU A 98 0.82 -11.74 -11.10
C GLU A 98 1.73 -11.27 -12.25
N ALA A 99 1.25 -11.44 -13.48
CA ALA A 99 1.93 -10.93 -14.66
C ALA A 99 1.90 -9.38 -14.67
N PRO A 100 2.92 -8.71 -15.25
CA PRO A 100 2.99 -7.24 -15.30
C PRO A 100 1.71 -6.55 -15.77
N GLU A 101 1.02 -7.09 -16.76
CA GLU A 101 -0.21 -6.50 -17.30
C GLU A 101 -1.36 -6.54 -16.29
N GLN A 102 -1.41 -7.54 -15.41
CA GLN A 102 -2.39 -7.63 -14.34
C GLN A 102 -2.05 -6.64 -13.22
N VAL A 103 -0.77 -6.53 -12.86
CA VAL A 103 -0.30 -5.54 -11.89
C VAL A 103 -0.66 -4.13 -12.34
N LEU A 104 -0.41 -3.78 -13.61
CA LEU A 104 -0.76 -2.46 -14.17
C LEU A 104 -2.27 -2.17 -14.13
N LYS A 105 -3.13 -3.18 -14.31
CA LYS A 105 -4.58 -3.01 -14.13
C LYS A 105 -4.93 -2.67 -12.68
N ARG A 106 -4.33 -3.37 -11.71
CA ARG A 106 -4.53 -3.10 -10.28
C ARG A 106 -4.02 -1.72 -9.88
N VAL A 107 -2.87 -1.32 -10.42
CA VAL A 107 -2.31 0.02 -10.23
C VAL A 107 -3.28 1.09 -10.74
N ALA A 108 -3.80 0.93 -11.96
CA ALA A 108 -4.78 1.87 -12.52
C ALA A 108 -6.07 1.95 -11.68
N GLU A 109 -6.53 0.81 -11.15
CA GLU A 109 -7.67 0.79 -10.24
C GLU A 109 -7.35 1.50 -8.91
N ALA A 110 -6.18 1.29 -8.32
CA ALA A 110 -5.78 1.97 -7.09
C ALA A 110 -5.68 3.49 -7.29
N GLU A 111 -5.06 3.94 -8.39
CA GLU A 111 -4.98 5.37 -8.76
C GLU A 111 -6.36 6.01 -8.91
N LYS A 112 -7.29 5.33 -9.60
CA LYS A 112 -8.66 5.83 -9.80
C LYS A 112 -9.43 6.00 -8.49
N ASN A 113 -9.08 5.23 -7.46
CA ASN A 113 -9.83 5.18 -6.20
C ASN A 113 -9.13 5.90 -5.04
N SER A 114 -7.95 6.49 -5.26
CA SER A 114 -7.16 7.12 -4.21
C SER A 114 -6.91 8.60 -4.48
N GLU A 115 -7.24 9.42 -3.50
CA GLU A 115 -6.82 10.83 -3.45
C GLU A 115 -5.55 11.02 -2.59
N ASP A 116 -5.09 9.98 -1.88
CA ASP A 116 -3.89 10.04 -1.05
C ASP A 116 -2.62 10.16 -1.92
N PRO A 117 -1.87 11.27 -1.86
CA PRO A 117 -0.64 11.47 -2.63
C PRO A 117 0.41 10.40 -2.38
N GLN A 118 0.48 9.83 -1.17
CA GLN A 118 1.38 8.73 -0.85
C GLN A 118 1.06 7.51 -1.71
N ASN A 119 -0.22 7.12 -1.78
CA ASN A 119 -0.65 5.97 -2.57
C ASN A 119 -0.37 6.20 -4.06
N LEU A 120 -0.68 7.41 -4.57
CA LEU A 120 -0.42 7.76 -5.96
C LEU A 120 1.08 7.70 -6.30
N ALA A 121 1.96 8.16 -5.41
CA ALA A 121 3.40 8.07 -5.60
C ALA A 121 3.91 6.62 -5.59
N VAL A 122 3.38 5.76 -4.71
CA VAL A 122 3.70 4.32 -4.71
C VAL A 122 3.22 3.68 -6.03
N MET A 123 2.05 4.04 -6.54
CA MET A 123 1.55 3.54 -7.82
C MET A 123 2.46 3.94 -8.99
N GLN A 124 2.94 5.19 -9.04
CA GLN A 124 3.93 5.59 -10.04
C GLN A 124 5.23 4.80 -9.88
N PHE A 125 5.68 4.56 -8.65
CA PHE A 125 6.87 3.75 -8.40
C PHE A 125 6.71 2.32 -8.92
N ILE A 126 5.55 1.68 -8.70
CA ILE A 126 5.26 0.34 -9.27
C ILE A 126 5.29 0.38 -10.79
N ARG A 127 4.71 1.40 -11.44
CA ARG A 127 4.79 1.55 -12.90
C ARG A 127 6.24 1.66 -13.39
N PHE A 128 7.09 2.38 -12.68
CA PHE A 128 8.53 2.45 -12.99
C PHE A 128 9.24 1.08 -12.83
N LEU A 129 8.90 0.31 -11.79
CA LEU A 129 9.42 -1.06 -11.65
C LEU A 129 9.10 -1.92 -12.88
N LEU A 130 7.92 -1.72 -13.47
CA LEU A 130 7.42 -2.42 -14.66
C LEU A 130 7.74 -1.74 -16.00
N ASP A 131 8.64 -0.74 -16.01
CA ASP A 131 9.05 0.00 -17.22
C ASP A 131 7.91 0.75 -17.95
N ASP A 132 6.80 1.03 -17.25
CA ASP A 132 5.65 1.79 -17.77
C ASP A 132 5.80 3.31 -17.57
N LYS A 133 6.64 3.72 -16.60
CA LYS A 133 6.88 5.13 -16.24
C LYS A 133 8.35 5.42 -16.02
N SER A 134 8.76 6.67 -16.25
CA SER A 134 10.13 7.11 -16.00
C SER A 134 10.36 7.48 -14.54
N ILE A 135 11.62 7.57 -14.12
CA ILE A 135 11.98 7.99 -12.77
C ILE A 135 11.60 9.45 -12.49
N GLU A 136 11.58 10.31 -13.52
CA GLU A 136 11.14 11.69 -13.43
C GLU A 136 9.64 11.77 -13.12
N GLU A 137 8.82 10.92 -13.72
CA GLU A 137 7.39 10.84 -13.42
C GLU A 137 7.14 10.37 -11.98
N VAL A 138 7.95 9.41 -11.48
CA VAL A 138 7.94 9.00 -10.07
C VAL A 138 8.33 10.17 -9.17
N PHE A 139 9.38 10.92 -9.51
CA PHE A 139 9.83 12.06 -8.73
C PHE A 139 8.76 13.16 -8.64
N ILE A 140 8.06 13.45 -9.75
CA ILE A 140 6.94 14.41 -9.76
C ILE A 140 5.86 13.99 -8.76
N ALA A 141 5.49 12.70 -8.74
CA ALA A 141 4.48 12.21 -7.80
C ALA A 141 4.97 12.26 -6.34
N LEU A 142 6.24 11.95 -6.07
CA LEU A 142 6.84 12.06 -4.73
C LEU A 142 6.93 13.51 -4.26
N ASN A 143 7.22 14.46 -5.16
CA ASN A 143 7.29 15.89 -4.87
C ASN A 143 5.90 16.52 -4.62
N ALA A 144 4.82 15.86 -5.08
CA ALA A 144 3.44 16.29 -4.82
C ALA A 144 2.94 15.88 -3.42
N ILE A 145 3.68 15.04 -2.69
CA ILE A 145 3.34 14.68 -1.31
C ILE A 145 3.54 15.90 -0.40
N PRO A 146 2.53 16.29 0.42
CA PRO A 146 2.68 17.37 1.38
C PRO A 146 3.81 17.12 2.38
N THR A 147 4.63 18.14 2.65
CA THR A 147 5.82 18.02 3.51
C THR A 147 5.51 17.56 4.93
N GLU A 148 4.36 17.97 5.48
CA GLU A 148 3.87 17.57 6.80
C GLU A 148 3.26 16.17 6.84
N MET A 149 3.03 15.53 5.68
CA MET A 149 2.43 14.22 5.61
C MET A 149 3.38 13.16 6.19
N LYS A 150 2.93 12.50 7.25
CA LYS A 150 3.62 11.32 7.76
C LYS A 150 3.41 10.14 6.82
N LEU A 151 4.41 9.86 5.98
CA LEU A 151 4.47 8.61 5.20
C LEU A 151 4.40 7.37 6.11
N LYS A 152 3.58 6.40 5.68
CA LYS A 152 3.35 5.11 6.39
C LYS A 152 3.72 3.90 5.55
N TRP A 153 3.97 4.08 4.24
CA TRP A 153 4.38 2.99 3.36
C TRP A 153 5.80 2.54 3.66
N GLY A 154 6.04 1.24 3.56
CA GLY A 154 7.34 0.60 3.48
C GLY A 154 7.25 -0.55 2.48
N PHE A 155 8.40 -1.08 2.06
CA PHE A 155 8.46 -2.05 0.97
C PHE A 155 9.00 -3.42 1.42
N GLU A 156 8.84 -3.77 2.69
CA GLU A 156 9.41 -5.01 3.25
C GLU A 156 8.80 -6.25 2.60
N GLU A 157 7.51 -6.22 2.27
CA GLU A 157 6.76 -7.28 1.60
C GLU A 157 7.40 -7.66 0.26
N ILE A 158 7.86 -6.67 -0.51
CA ILE A 158 8.43 -6.85 -1.85
C ILE A 158 9.95 -6.69 -1.88
N LYS A 159 10.61 -6.60 -0.73
CA LYS A 159 12.06 -6.33 -0.64
C LYS A 159 12.92 -7.29 -1.45
N HIS A 160 12.57 -8.57 -1.46
CA HIS A 160 13.26 -9.57 -2.28
C HIS A 160 13.07 -9.34 -3.78
N TYR A 161 11.90 -8.87 -4.20
CA TYR A 161 11.64 -8.51 -5.60
C TYR A 161 12.47 -7.30 -6.01
N LEU A 162 12.53 -6.26 -5.16
CA LEU A 162 13.34 -5.06 -5.42
C LEU A 162 14.84 -5.35 -5.51
N ALA A 163 15.32 -6.38 -4.80
CA ALA A 163 16.72 -6.79 -4.83
C ALA A 163 17.14 -7.48 -6.14
N ASN A 164 16.20 -7.85 -7.02
CA ASN A 164 16.49 -8.52 -8.29
C ASN A 164 16.87 -7.56 -9.42
N PHE A 165 16.76 -6.24 -9.20
CA PHE A 165 17.18 -5.23 -10.17
C PHE A 165 18.68 -4.98 -10.07
N GLU A 166 19.30 -4.47 -11.14
CA GLU A 166 20.73 -4.17 -11.20
C GLU A 166 21.01 -2.77 -11.77
N GLY A 167 22.26 -2.34 -11.67
CA GLY A 167 22.76 -1.12 -12.28
C GLY A 167 22.06 0.16 -11.79
N GLN A 168 21.84 1.10 -12.70
CA GLN A 168 21.23 2.40 -12.40
C GLN A 168 19.79 2.25 -11.87
N LYS A 169 19.01 1.30 -12.41
CA LYS A 169 17.63 1.07 -11.97
C LYS A 169 17.58 0.66 -10.50
N LEU A 170 18.47 -0.23 -10.05
CA LEU A 170 18.58 -0.59 -8.63
C LEU A 170 18.91 0.62 -7.74
N GLN A 171 19.84 1.49 -8.17
CA GLN A 171 20.21 2.68 -7.39
C GLN A 171 19.02 3.63 -7.21
N GLN A 172 18.23 3.83 -8.28
CA GLN A 172 17.01 4.64 -8.25
C GLN A 172 15.93 4.03 -7.35
N ILE A 173 15.71 2.71 -7.46
CA ILE A 173 14.80 1.95 -6.58
C ILE A 173 15.18 2.17 -5.11
N GLN A 174 16.46 2.00 -4.77
CA GLN A 174 16.93 2.16 -3.40
C GLN A 174 16.77 3.60 -2.88
N ALA A 175 16.94 4.61 -3.74
CA ALA A 175 16.71 6.01 -3.38
C ALA A 175 15.23 6.27 -3.05
N VAL A 176 14.30 5.75 -3.86
CA VAL A 176 12.86 5.85 -3.58
C VAL A 176 12.50 5.14 -2.27
N VAL A 177 13.01 3.93 -2.04
CA VAL A 177 12.78 3.20 -0.76
C VAL A 177 13.30 3.99 0.44
N ARG A 178 14.52 4.54 0.37
CA ARG A 178 15.10 5.38 1.45
C ARG A 178 14.29 6.64 1.70
N PHE A 179 13.70 7.24 0.67
CA PHE A 179 12.82 8.39 0.85
C PHE A 179 11.62 8.04 1.73
N PHE A 180 10.94 6.92 1.49
CA PHE A 180 9.81 6.48 2.31
C PHE A 180 10.22 6.09 3.73
N GLU A 181 11.31 5.34 3.86
CA GLU A 181 11.65 4.63 5.10
C GLU A 181 12.62 5.38 6.01
N GLN A 182 13.36 6.38 5.51
CA GLN A 182 14.46 7.00 6.26
C GLN A 182 14.33 8.52 6.42
N HIS A 183 14.26 9.28 5.32
CA HIS A 183 14.47 10.74 5.40
C HIS A 183 13.29 11.60 4.96
N LYS A 184 12.48 11.18 3.98
CA LYS A 184 11.39 11.99 3.38
C LYS A 184 11.83 13.35 2.81
N ASP A 185 13.12 13.54 2.69
CA ASP A 185 13.75 14.74 2.13
C ASP A 185 13.73 14.64 0.60
N ILE A 186 12.89 15.47 -0.03
CA ILE A 186 12.67 15.49 -1.48
C ILE A 186 13.87 16.05 -2.24
N GLU A 187 14.61 16.99 -1.65
CA GLU A 187 15.82 17.56 -2.25
C GLU A 187 16.95 16.53 -2.25
N LYS A 188 17.11 15.83 -1.12
CA LYS A 188 18.02 14.69 -1.03
C LYS A 188 17.67 13.60 -2.04
N LEU A 189 16.38 13.26 -2.17
CA LEU A 189 15.92 12.29 -3.17
C LEU A 189 16.29 12.74 -4.60
N ARG A 190 16.07 14.02 -4.96
CA ARG A 190 16.42 14.55 -6.29
C ARG A 190 17.90 14.29 -6.63
N ILE A 191 18.78 14.56 -5.67
CA ILE A 191 20.23 14.35 -5.80
C ILE A 191 20.55 12.86 -5.95
N GLU A 192 19.96 12.00 -5.12
CA GLU A 192 20.16 10.54 -5.20
C GLU A 192 19.68 9.95 -6.53
N LEU A 193 18.66 10.54 -7.16
CA LEU A 193 18.16 10.14 -8.47
C LEU A 193 18.97 10.73 -9.65
N GLY A 194 19.92 11.64 -9.38
CA GLY A 194 20.70 12.31 -10.42
C GLY A 194 19.89 13.28 -11.29
N LEU A 195 18.75 13.77 -10.77
CA LEU A 195 17.88 14.69 -11.49
C LEU A 195 18.41 16.13 -11.39
N LYS A 196 18.31 16.88 -12.50
CA LYS A 196 18.69 18.29 -12.51
C LYS A 196 17.71 19.11 -11.67
N SER A 197 18.26 20.08 -10.92
CA SER A 197 17.53 21.10 -10.18
C SER A 197 16.77 22.04 -11.11
#